data_AF-A0A2W1EW95-F1
#
_entry.id   AF-A0A2W1EW95-F1
#
_cell.length_a   1.000
_cell.length_b   1.000
_cell.length_c   1.000
_cell.angle_alpha   90.00
_cell.angle_beta   90.00
_cell.angle_gamma   90.00
#
_symmetry.space_group_name_H-M   'P 1'
#
loop_
_entity.id
_entity.type
_entity.pdbx_description
1 polymer ?
#
loop_
_entity_poly.entity_id
_entity_poly.type
_entity_poly.pdbx_seq_one_letter_code
_entity_poly.pdbx_strand_id
1 'polypeptide(L)'
;MDTTTQSPITVIVNSIRGQNIAFATEKDAPLTSIYDTLYERAPWIQNSSYILTTNSRRSVRHDTTPISSLLSSPADTFLSLRLTVPLCGGKGGFGSILRAQGGRMSSRKKKQGDANGSSRNLDGRRLRTVTEAKILAEYLAIKPEMEQREKDERRKKWEDIVESTERKQDELMNSRGTARLDGKWVEDKEEAENKTREAIEKMLMAQRESSEEDEDDVQPTASASKPVQQRAMFGWDDEDDEFMSDSEEEDEVSEEDAQPVVEGKGKARAT
;
A
#
# COMPACT_ATOMS: atom_id res chain seq x y z
N MET A 1 -66.83 -19.64 -34.02
CA MET A 1 -65.89 -19.44 -35.15
C MET A 1 -65.02 -18.27 -34.73
N ASP A 2 -64.08 -18.53 -33.82
CA ASP A 2 -63.34 -17.49 -33.12
C ASP A 2 -62.17 -17.02 -33.97
N THR A 3 -62.26 -15.79 -34.46
CA THR A 3 -61.22 -15.08 -35.20
C THR A 3 -60.11 -14.61 -34.26
N THR A 4 -59.49 -15.54 -33.55
CA THR A 4 -58.36 -15.26 -32.68
C THR A 4 -57.06 -15.45 -33.45
N THR A 5 -56.42 -14.32 -33.75
CA THR A 5 -54.96 -14.12 -33.64
C THR A 5 -54.01 -14.52 -34.79
N GLN A 6 -54.31 -14.16 -36.03
CA GLN A 6 -53.25 -13.96 -37.06
C GLN A 6 -52.52 -12.62 -36.89
N SER A 7 -52.21 -12.22 -35.64
CA SER A 7 -51.46 -10.99 -35.43
C SER A 7 -49.96 -11.26 -35.67
N PRO A 8 -49.28 -10.47 -36.52
CA PRO A 8 -47.85 -10.63 -36.72
C PRO A 8 -47.09 -10.34 -35.43
N ILE A 9 -46.06 -11.13 -35.17
CA ILE A 9 -45.14 -10.96 -34.06
C ILE A 9 -43.71 -10.83 -34.58
N THR A 10 -42.97 -9.85 -34.07
CA THR A 10 -41.57 -9.66 -34.41
C THR A 10 -40.69 -10.48 -33.46
N VAL A 11 -40.02 -11.50 -33.98
CA VAL A 11 -39.02 -12.27 -33.22
C VAL A 11 -37.66 -11.60 -33.38
N ILE A 12 -37.01 -11.31 -32.26
CA ILE A 12 -35.69 -10.69 -32.21
C ILE A 12 -34.74 -11.67 -31.51
N VAL A 13 -33.82 -12.27 -32.26
CA VAL A 13 -32.79 -13.16 -31.73
C VAL A 13 -31.51 -12.38 -31.51
N ASN A 14 -31.12 -12.24 -30.25
CA ASN A 14 -29.83 -11.67 -29.85
C ASN A 14 -28.74 -12.72 -30.05
N SER A 15 -27.84 -12.47 -31.00
CA SER A 15 -26.73 -13.35 -31.36
C SER A 15 -25.47 -13.04 -30.57
N ILE A 16 -24.67 -14.07 -30.31
CA ILE A 16 -23.38 -13.96 -29.64
C ILE A 16 -22.35 -13.11 -30.41
N ARG A 17 -22.55 -12.95 -31.72
CA ARG A 17 -21.66 -12.16 -32.61
C ARG A 17 -22.04 -10.66 -32.70
N GLY A 18 -22.95 -10.19 -31.86
CA GLY A 18 -23.40 -8.79 -31.86
C GLY A 18 -24.31 -8.41 -33.03
N GLN A 19 -24.70 -9.37 -33.88
CA GLN A 19 -25.65 -9.18 -34.97
C GLN A 19 -27.02 -9.72 -34.58
N ASN A 20 -27.97 -8.81 -34.30
CA ASN A 20 -29.33 -9.22 -33.98
C ASN A 20 -30.06 -9.69 -35.25
N ILE A 21 -30.72 -10.85 -35.18
CA ILE A 21 -31.53 -11.39 -36.27
C ILE A 21 -32.98 -11.12 -35.93
N ALA A 22 -33.64 -10.25 -36.70
CA ALA A 22 -35.04 -9.91 -36.52
C ALA A 22 -35.88 -10.34 -37.72
N PHE A 23 -37.00 -11.03 -37.48
CA PHE A 23 -37.95 -11.45 -38.51
C PHE A 23 -39.38 -11.42 -37.97
N ALA A 24 -40.34 -11.24 -38.87
CA ALA A 24 -41.76 -11.31 -38.54
C ALA A 24 -42.27 -12.73 -38.76
N THR A 25 -43.11 -13.22 -37.85
CA THR A 25 -43.80 -14.50 -37.94
C THR A 25 -45.20 -14.36 -37.33
N GLU A 26 -46.02 -15.40 -37.40
CA GLU A 26 -47.37 -15.40 -36.83
C GLU A 26 -47.36 -15.98 -35.41
N LYS A 27 -48.30 -15.57 -34.56
CA LYS A 27 -48.40 -16.10 -33.19
C LYS A 27 -48.76 -17.59 -33.13
N ASP A 28 -49.44 -18.09 -34.15
CA ASP A 28 -49.85 -19.50 -34.28
C ASP A 28 -48.81 -20.34 -35.03
N ALA A 29 -47.76 -19.72 -35.58
CA ALA A 29 -46.70 -20.46 -36.25
C ALA A 29 -45.99 -21.38 -35.24
N PRO A 30 -45.55 -22.58 -35.69
CA PRO A 30 -44.83 -23.51 -34.83
C PRO A 30 -43.44 -22.99 -34.48
N LEU A 31 -42.90 -23.37 -33.32
CA LEU A 31 -41.54 -23.00 -32.92
C LEU A 31 -40.47 -23.46 -33.94
N THR A 32 -40.72 -24.53 -34.69
CA THR A 32 -39.82 -24.99 -35.77
C THR A 32 -39.55 -23.89 -36.81
N SER A 33 -40.52 -23.03 -37.11
CA SER A 33 -40.35 -21.91 -38.05
C SER A 33 -39.27 -20.91 -37.60
N ILE A 34 -39.09 -20.74 -36.28
CA ILE A 34 -38.00 -19.92 -35.73
C ILE A 34 -36.64 -20.55 -36.01
N TYR A 35 -36.54 -21.88 -35.97
CA TYR A 35 -35.29 -22.58 -36.27
C TYR A 35 -34.96 -22.58 -37.76
N ASP A 36 -35.95 -22.77 -38.63
CA ASP A 36 -35.77 -22.73 -40.08
C ASP A 36 -35.22 -21.37 -40.53
N THR A 37 -35.86 -20.28 -40.06
CA THR A 37 -35.42 -18.91 -40.34
C THR A 37 -34.05 -18.60 -39.73
N LEU A 38 -33.74 -19.16 -38.54
CA LEU A 38 -32.44 -19.02 -37.91
C LEU A 38 -31.34 -19.75 -38.71
N TYR A 39 -31.63 -20.93 -39.25
CA TYR A 39 -30.67 -21.69 -40.06
C TYR A 39 -30.42 -21.07 -41.43
N GLU A 40 -31.42 -20.43 -42.03
CA GLU A 40 -31.26 -19.67 -43.28
C GLU A 40 -30.40 -18.42 -43.06
N ARG A 41 -30.67 -17.66 -41.98
CA ARG A 41 -30.00 -16.38 -41.72
C ARG A 41 -28.67 -16.50 -40.97
N ALA A 42 -28.46 -17.61 -40.27
CA ALA A 42 -27.24 -17.88 -39.52
C ALA A 42 -26.78 -19.35 -39.69
N PRO A 43 -26.22 -19.71 -40.85
CA PRO A 43 -25.74 -21.07 -41.13
C PRO A 43 -24.65 -21.56 -40.15
N TRP A 44 -23.89 -20.64 -39.56
CA TRP A 44 -22.81 -20.95 -38.60
C TRP A 44 -23.32 -21.63 -37.31
N ILE A 45 -24.61 -21.53 -37.02
CA ILE A 45 -25.25 -22.17 -35.86
C ILE A 45 -25.41 -23.67 -36.06
N GLN A 46 -25.56 -24.14 -37.31
CA GLN A 46 -25.86 -25.55 -37.62
C GLN A 46 -24.80 -26.52 -37.09
N ASN A 47 -23.54 -26.11 -37.09
CA ASN A 47 -22.40 -26.93 -36.65
C ASN A 47 -22.01 -26.69 -35.19
N SER A 48 -22.71 -25.79 -34.48
CA SER A 48 -22.38 -25.39 -33.11
C SER A 48 -23.43 -25.89 -32.13
N SER A 49 -23.04 -26.25 -30.91
CA SER A 49 -24.03 -26.41 -29.84
C SER A 49 -24.56 -25.03 -29.45
N TYR A 50 -25.86 -24.89 -29.29
CA TYR A 50 -26.47 -23.64 -28.87
C TYR A 50 -27.74 -23.90 -28.06
N ILE A 51 -28.13 -22.90 -27.28
CA ILE A 51 -29.33 -22.88 -26.47
C ILE A 51 -30.06 -21.57 -26.78
N LEU A 52 -31.31 -21.70 -27.22
CA LEU A 52 -32.20 -20.57 -27.49
C LEU A 52 -33.12 -20.38 -26.29
N THR A 53 -33.09 -19.20 -25.69
CA THR A 53 -33.88 -18.88 -24.49
C THR A 53 -34.64 -17.58 -24.65
N THR A 54 -35.78 -17.45 -23.99
CA THR A 54 -36.49 -16.17 -23.83
C THR A 54 -35.82 -15.31 -22.75
N ASN A 55 -36.21 -14.04 -22.62
CA ASN A 55 -35.77 -13.18 -21.51
C ASN A 55 -36.09 -13.75 -20.11
N SER A 56 -37.18 -14.51 -19.99
CA SER A 56 -37.54 -15.22 -18.75
C SER A 56 -36.80 -16.54 -18.56
N ARG A 57 -35.73 -16.78 -19.33
CA ARG A 57 -34.91 -18.01 -19.34
C ARG A 57 -35.71 -19.29 -19.62
N ARG A 58 -36.87 -19.20 -20.27
CA ARG A 58 -37.57 -20.38 -20.79
C ARG A 58 -36.86 -20.86 -22.04
N SER A 59 -36.52 -22.16 -22.07
CA SER A 59 -35.92 -22.80 -23.24
C SER A 59 -36.92 -22.85 -24.37
N VAL A 60 -36.52 -22.38 -25.54
CA VAL A 60 -37.23 -22.66 -26.79
C VAL A 60 -36.78 -24.04 -27.24
N ARG A 61 -37.74 -24.92 -27.54
CA ARG A 61 -37.48 -26.26 -28.07
C ARG A 61 -37.90 -26.31 -29.52
N HIS A 62 -37.32 -27.27 -30.25
CA HIS A 62 -37.68 -27.55 -31.64
C HIS A 62 -38.97 -28.39 -31.69
N ASP A 63 -40.06 -27.80 -31.23
CA ASP A 63 -41.37 -28.44 -31.11
C ASP A 63 -42.40 -27.76 -32.03
N THR A 64 -43.55 -28.41 -32.24
CA THR A 64 -44.66 -27.87 -33.04
C THR A 64 -45.60 -26.95 -32.25
N THR A 65 -45.26 -26.64 -30.99
CA THR A 65 -46.06 -25.74 -30.16
C THR A 65 -46.08 -24.33 -30.77
N PRO A 66 -47.17 -23.57 -30.58
CA PRO A 66 -47.28 -22.24 -31.15
C PRO A 66 -46.36 -21.25 -30.42
N ILE A 67 -45.87 -20.25 -31.15
CA ILE A 67 -45.03 -19.17 -30.60
C ILE A 67 -45.73 -18.40 -29.48
N SER A 68 -47.07 -18.32 -29.53
CA SER A 68 -47.90 -17.74 -28.48
C SER A 68 -47.65 -18.33 -27.08
N SER A 69 -47.23 -19.59 -26.99
CA SER A 69 -46.90 -20.25 -25.71
C SER A 69 -45.69 -19.65 -24.99
N LEU A 70 -44.80 -18.96 -25.72
CA LEU A 70 -43.60 -18.33 -25.17
C LEU A 70 -43.86 -16.89 -24.70
N LEU A 71 -44.99 -16.29 -25.12
CA LEU A 71 -45.34 -14.91 -24.78
C LEU A 71 -45.76 -14.80 -23.31
N SER A 72 -45.50 -13.63 -22.73
CA SER A 72 -45.92 -13.35 -21.36
C SER A 72 -47.34 -12.81 -21.34
N SER A 73 -47.72 -12.06 -22.37
CA SER A 73 -49.07 -11.55 -22.60
C SER A 73 -49.53 -11.83 -24.04
N PRO A 74 -50.81 -12.16 -24.28
CA PRO A 74 -51.33 -12.32 -25.63
C PRO A 74 -51.30 -11.03 -26.45
N ALA A 75 -51.16 -9.87 -25.79
CA ALA A 75 -51.04 -8.56 -26.43
C ALA A 75 -49.60 -8.23 -26.90
N ASP A 76 -48.61 -9.05 -26.55
CA ASP A 76 -47.22 -8.80 -26.93
C ASP A 76 -47.05 -8.81 -28.46
N THR A 77 -46.32 -7.82 -28.98
CA THR A 77 -46.06 -7.62 -30.42
C THR A 77 -44.66 -8.08 -30.83
N PHE A 78 -43.79 -8.38 -29.87
CA PHE A 78 -42.44 -8.87 -30.12
C PHE A 78 -42.06 -9.98 -29.15
N LEU A 79 -41.17 -10.87 -29.60
CA LEU A 79 -40.58 -11.94 -28.81
C LEU A 79 -39.05 -11.83 -28.87
N SER A 80 -38.44 -11.49 -27.73
CA SER A 80 -36.99 -11.43 -27.60
C SER A 80 -36.43 -12.80 -27.20
N LEU A 81 -35.56 -13.33 -28.05
CA LEU A 81 -34.82 -14.56 -27.84
C LEU A 81 -33.33 -14.27 -27.69
N ARG A 82 -32.64 -15.05 -26.89
CA ARG A 82 -31.20 -15.00 -26.69
C ARG A 82 -30.61 -16.32 -27.13
N LEU A 83 -29.70 -16.22 -28.10
CA LEU A 83 -28.90 -17.34 -28.55
C LEU A 83 -27.61 -17.40 -27.73
N THR A 84 -27.45 -18.47 -26.96
CA THR A 84 -26.25 -18.72 -26.14
C THR A 84 -25.55 -19.98 -26.61
N VAL A 85 -24.22 -19.99 -26.54
CA VAL A 85 -23.42 -21.20 -26.78
C VAL A 85 -23.07 -21.79 -25.42
N PRO A 86 -23.35 -23.08 -25.16
CA PRO A 86 -22.88 -23.72 -23.95
C PRO A 86 -21.35 -23.79 -24.03
N LEU A 87 -20.69 -23.12 -23.10
CA LEU A 87 -19.26 -23.24 -22.96
C LEU A 87 -18.95 -24.60 -22.32
N CYS A 88 -17.97 -25.32 -22.87
CA CYS A 88 -17.37 -26.48 -22.22
C CYS A 88 -16.80 -26.03 -20.88
N GLY A 89 -17.55 -26.28 -19.81
CA GLY A 89 -17.29 -25.70 -18.50
C GLY A 89 -15.98 -26.17 -17.87
N GLY A 90 -15.39 -25.28 -17.07
CA GLY A 90 -14.61 -25.61 -15.88
C GLY A 90 -15.39 -25.16 -14.64
N LYS A 91 -15.07 -25.69 -13.46
CA LYS A 91 -15.66 -25.21 -12.19
C LYS A 91 -15.19 -23.76 -12.01
N GLY A 92 -15.97 -22.80 -12.50
CA GLY A 92 -15.57 -21.39 -12.55
C GLY A 92 -15.05 -20.90 -11.20
N GLY A 93 -14.08 -19.98 -11.24
CA GLY A 93 -13.42 -19.39 -10.08
C GLY A 93 -14.34 -18.69 -9.07
N PHE A 94 -15.66 -18.73 -9.24
CA PHE A 94 -16.61 -18.26 -8.24
C PHE A 94 -16.39 -18.91 -6.88
N GLY A 95 -16.10 -20.22 -6.83
CA GLY A 95 -15.77 -20.91 -5.57
C GLY A 95 -14.47 -20.42 -4.93
N SER A 96 -13.43 -20.13 -5.73
CA SER A 96 -12.18 -19.54 -5.21
C SER A 96 -12.37 -18.10 -4.78
N ILE A 97 -13.16 -17.31 -5.52
CA ILE A 97 -13.54 -15.94 -5.14
C ILE A 97 -14.30 -15.93 -3.81
N LEU A 98 -15.26 -16.83 -3.61
CA LEU A 98 -15.98 -16.96 -2.34
C LEU A 98 -15.05 -17.33 -1.19
N ARG A 99 -14.10 -18.26 -1.40
CA ARG A 99 -13.09 -18.60 -0.40
C ARG A 99 -12.17 -17.43 -0.09
N ALA A 100 -11.70 -16.71 -1.11
CA ALA A 100 -10.86 -15.53 -0.96
C ALA A 100 -11.59 -14.40 -0.21
N GLN A 101 -12.84 -14.10 -0.56
CA GLN A 101 -13.66 -13.13 0.14
C GLN A 101 -13.96 -13.56 1.59
N GLY A 102 -14.30 -14.83 1.82
CA GLY A 102 -14.50 -15.38 3.15
C GLY A 102 -13.27 -15.25 4.05
N GLY A 103 -12.07 -15.50 3.50
CA GLY A 103 -10.80 -15.27 4.19
C GLY A 103 -10.56 -13.80 4.55
N ARG A 104 -10.93 -12.86 3.66
CA ARG A 104 -10.83 -11.41 3.92
C ARG A 104 -11.80 -10.95 5.01
N MET A 105 -13.00 -11.54 5.06
CA MET A 105 -14.00 -11.20 6.07
C MET A 105 -13.62 -11.72 7.46
N SER A 106 -13.03 -12.92 7.54
CA SER A 106 -12.61 -13.52 8.82
C SER A 106 -11.41 -12.80 9.43
N SER A 107 -10.43 -12.39 8.61
CA SER A 107 -9.23 -11.68 9.08
C SER A 107 -9.56 -10.26 9.57
N ARG A 108 -10.45 -9.55 8.87
CA ARG A 108 -10.88 -8.19 9.24
C ARG A 108 -11.66 -8.16 10.55
N LYS A 109 -12.42 -9.22 10.86
CA LYS A 109 -13.11 -9.39 12.16
C LYS A 109 -12.15 -9.59 13.33
N LYS A 110 -10.94 -10.12 13.09
CA LYS A 110 -9.92 -10.33 14.15
C LYS A 110 -9.12 -9.06 14.47
N LYS A 111 -8.91 -8.16 13.49
CA LYS A 111 -8.27 -6.85 13.70
C LYS A 111 -9.22 -5.80 14.27
N GLN A 112 -10.51 -5.86 13.94
CA GLN A 112 -11.52 -4.96 14.49
C GLN A 112 -11.96 -5.46 15.87
N GLY A 113 -11.07 -5.30 16.87
CA GLY A 113 -11.47 -5.31 18.28
C GLY A 113 -12.62 -4.31 18.46
N ASP A 114 -13.66 -4.74 19.16
CA ASP A 114 -14.95 -4.06 19.27
C ASP A 114 -15.76 -3.90 17.98
N ALA A 115 -16.34 -5.03 17.53
CA ALA A 115 -17.55 -5.05 16.72
C ALA A 115 -18.69 -4.18 17.32
N ASN A 116 -18.61 -3.83 18.60
CA ASN A 116 -19.55 -2.97 19.32
C ASN A 116 -19.22 -1.47 19.22
N GLY A 117 -18.10 -1.06 18.60
CA GLY A 117 -17.75 0.36 18.52
C GLY A 117 -18.76 1.24 17.77
N SER A 118 -19.62 0.63 16.94
CA SER A 118 -20.72 1.32 16.25
C SER A 118 -22.02 1.36 17.04
N SER A 119 -22.18 0.59 18.12
CA SER A 119 -23.37 0.70 18.96
C SER A 119 -23.35 2.02 19.74
N ARG A 120 -24.54 2.44 20.15
CA ARG A 120 -24.76 3.71 20.84
C ARG A 120 -25.11 3.43 22.30
N ASN A 121 -24.67 4.31 23.18
CA ASN A 121 -25.09 4.32 24.58
C ASN A 121 -26.52 4.85 24.72
N LEU A 122 -27.11 4.74 25.92
CA LEU A 122 -28.44 5.31 26.23
C LEU A 122 -28.51 6.84 26.06
N ASP A 123 -27.35 7.51 26.11
CA ASP A 123 -27.17 8.94 25.82
C ASP A 123 -27.02 9.23 24.29
N GLY A 124 -27.20 8.23 23.44
CA GLY A 124 -27.13 8.38 21.98
C GLY A 124 -25.72 8.60 21.41
N ARG A 125 -24.66 8.63 22.22
CA ARG A 125 -23.26 8.69 21.75
C ARG A 125 -22.75 7.31 21.33
N ARG A 126 -21.88 7.24 20.32
CA ARG A 126 -21.27 5.96 19.89
C ARG A 126 -20.21 5.50 20.90
N LEU A 127 -20.08 4.19 21.10
CA LEU A 127 -19.07 3.65 22.02
C LEU A 127 -17.64 4.07 21.66
N ARG A 128 -17.32 4.17 20.35
CA ARG A 128 -16.01 4.65 19.87
C ARG A 128 -15.63 6.04 20.39
N THR A 129 -16.54 7.01 20.30
CA THR A 129 -16.24 8.38 20.73
C THR A 129 -16.10 8.47 22.24
N VAL A 130 -16.77 7.59 22.98
CA VAL A 130 -16.68 7.51 24.44
C VAL A 130 -15.36 6.87 24.86
N THR A 131 -14.90 5.84 24.16
CA THR A 131 -13.58 5.24 24.41
C THR A 131 -12.45 6.20 24.06
N GLU A 132 -12.55 6.90 22.92
CA GLU A 132 -11.57 7.92 22.53
C GLU A 132 -11.50 9.06 23.54
N ALA A 133 -12.65 9.56 24.01
CA ALA A 133 -12.70 10.60 25.03
C ALA A 133 -12.10 10.13 26.38
N LYS A 134 -12.29 8.86 26.75
CA LYS A 134 -11.67 8.29 27.96
C LYS A 134 -10.15 8.21 27.82
N ILE A 135 -9.65 7.75 26.68
CA ILE A 135 -8.20 7.67 26.41
C ILE A 135 -7.58 9.07 26.44
N LEU A 136 -8.24 10.07 25.83
CA LEU A 136 -7.78 11.46 25.87
C LEU A 136 -7.78 12.03 27.29
N ALA A 137 -8.82 11.75 28.08
CA ALA A 137 -8.89 12.20 29.46
C ALA A 137 -7.79 11.58 30.33
N GLU A 138 -7.51 10.28 30.15
CA GLU A 138 -6.42 9.58 30.82
C GLU A 138 -5.05 10.16 30.44
N TYR A 139 -4.84 10.44 29.15
CA TYR A 139 -3.62 11.09 28.69
C TYR A 139 -3.42 12.47 29.31
N LEU A 140 -4.47 13.28 29.36
CA LEU A 140 -4.42 14.60 30.01
C LEU A 140 -4.17 14.51 31.52
N ALA A 141 -4.66 13.46 32.17
CA ALA A 141 -4.42 13.21 33.59
C ALA A 141 -2.98 12.74 33.88
N ILE A 142 -2.37 11.97 32.97
CA ILE A 142 -1.00 11.46 33.10
C ILE A 142 0.04 12.53 32.76
N LYS A 143 -0.26 13.46 31.85
CA LYS A 143 0.65 14.54 31.42
C LYS A 143 1.36 15.30 32.56
N PRO A 144 0.68 15.79 33.61
CA PRO A 144 1.34 16.49 34.71
C PRO A 144 2.25 15.59 35.54
N GLU A 145 1.91 14.31 35.73
CA GLU A 145 2.74 13.35 36.45
C GLU A 145 4.03 13.04 35.67
N MET A 146 3.91 12.89 34.34
CA MET A 146 5.07 12.70 33.46
C MET A 146 5.98 13.93 33.44
N GLU A 147 5.41 15.13 33.39
CA GLU A 147 6.19 16.38 33.40
C GLU A 147 6.90 16.60 34.75
N GLN A 148 6.27 16.24 35.86
CA GLN A 148 6.91 16.28 37.18
C GLN A 148 8.05 15.27 37.27
N ARG A 149 7.84 14.02 36.82
CA ARG A 149 8.90 13.01 36.77
C ARG A 149 10.08 13.46 35.92
N GLU A 150 9.83 14.05 34.76
CA GLU A 150 10.90 14.57 33.90
C GLU A 150 11.65 15.74 34.55
N LYS A 151 10.94 16.64 35.25
CA LYS A 151 11.57 17.73 36.02
C LYS A 151 12.39 17.19 37.18
N ASP A 152 11.95 16.14 37.85
CA ASP A 152 12.64 15.53 38.97
C ASP A 152 13.91 14.81 38.50
N GLU A 153 13.84 14.06 37.41
CA GLU A 153 15.01 13.45 36.77
C GLU A 153 16.00 14.50 36.25
N ARG A 154 15.50 15.61 35.70
CA ARG A 154 16.34 16.73 35.28
C ARG A 154 17.03 17.36 36.48
N ARG A 155 16.32 17.60 37.59
CA ARG A 155 16.92 18.14 38.83
C ARG A 155 17.96 17.19 39.39
N LYS A 156 17.67 15.89 39.44
CA LYS A 156 18.63 14.87 39.89
C LYS A 156 19.89 14.84 39.02
N LYS A 157 19.76 14.89 37.69
CA LYS A 157 20.92 14.99 36.78
C LYS A 157 21.72 16.27 37.01
N TRP A 158 21.05 17.39 37.29
CA TRP A 158 21.71 18.65 37.62
C TRP A 158 22.43 18.57 38.97
N GLU A 159 21.81 17.99 39.99
CA GLU A 159 22.40 17.76 41.30
C GLU A 159 23.63 16.86 41.19
N ASP A 160 23.56 15.76 40.45
CA ASP A 160 24.69 14.86 40.20
C ASP A 160 25.85 15.59 39.48
N ILE A 161 25.54 16.48 38.52
CA ILE A 161 26.56 17.30 37.85
C ILE A 161 27.19 18.28 38.84
N VAL A 162 26.39 19.00 39.63
CA VAL A 162 26.87 19.96 40.63
C VAL A 162 27.75 19.27 41.67
N GLU A 163 27.30 18.14 42.22
CA GLU A 163 28.08 17.34 43.17
C GLU A 163 29.40 16.85 42.54
N SER A 164 29.36 16.40 41.29
CA SER A 164 30.60 15.99 40.60
C SER A 164 31.56 17.16 40.34
N THR A 165 31.05 18.38 40.14
CA THR A 165 31.87 19.59 39.98
C THR A 165 32.39 20.12 41.30
N GLU A 166 31.59 20.08 42.37
CA GLU A 166 31.99 20.47 43.71
C GLU A 166 33.03 19.50 44.25
N ARG A 167 32.85 18.18 44.04
CA ARG A 167 33.87 17.19 44.37
C ARG A 167 35.18 17.42 43.61
N LYS A 168 35.12 17.72 42.31
CA LYS A 168 36.32 18.07 41.53
C LYS A 168 36.95 19.39 42.01
N GLN A 169 36.14 20.36 42.43
CA GLN A 169 36.60 21.63 42.97
C GLN A 169 37.22 21.47 44.35
N ASP A 170 36.67 20.62 45.22
CA ASP A 170 37.21 20.28 46.52
C ASP A 170 38.47 19.45 46.39
N GLU A 171 38.54 18.52 45.44
CA GLU A 171 39.78 17.84 45.07
C GLU A 171 40.83 18.85 44.56
N LEU A 172 40.43 19.90 43.83
CA LEU A 172 41.32 20.97 43.35
C LEU A 172 41.74 21.96 44.46
N MET A 173 40.84 22.30 45.39
CA MET A 173 41.11 23.19 46.53
C MET A 173 41.91 22.48 47.62
N ASN A 174 41.63 21.20 47.90
CA ASN A 174 42.39 20.39 48.86
C ASN A 174 43.71 19.88 48.27
N SER A 175 43.88 19.87 46.94
CA SER A 175 45.17 19.62 46.28
C SER A 175 46.04 20.87 46.10
N ARG A 176 45.67 22.01 46.70
CA ARG A 176 46.46 23.25 46.68
C ARG A 176 47.86 23.13 47.35
N GLY A 177 48.22 21.94 47.86
CA GLY A 177 49.58 21.58 48.29
C GLY A 177 50.27 20.46 47.48
N THR A 178 49.59 19.75 46.59
CA THR A 178 50.12 18.54 45.92
C THR A 178 50.04 18.56 44.40
N ALA A 179 49.35 19.53 43.79
CA ALA A 179 49.41 19.79 42.35
C ALA A 179 50.49 20.83 42.04
N ARG A 180 51.77 20.51 42.31
CA ARG A 180 52.85 21.16 41.55
C ARG A 180 52.70 20.62 40.15
N LEU A 181 52.42 21.48 39.16
CA LEU A 181 52.60 21.13 37.75
C LEU A 181 53.91 20.36 37.64
N ASP A 182 53.86 19.15 37.09
CA ASP A 182 55.02 18.27 36.96
C ASP A 182 56.16 19.11 36.37
N GLY A 183 57.23 19.31 37.15
CA GLY A 183 58.30 20.25 36.78
C GLY A 183 58.87 19.93 35.41
N LYS A 184 58.86 18.65 35.07
CA LYS A 184 59.22 18.11 33.77
C LYS A 184 58.27 18.53 32.64
N TRP A 185 56.96 18.60 32.88
CA TRP A 185 56.01 19.06 31.86
C TRP A 185 56.11 20.56 31.60
N VAL A 186 56.39 21.35 32.65
CA VAL A 186 56.63 22.79 32.51
C VAL A 186 57.94 23.05 31.78
N GLU A 187 59.02 22.33 32.14
CA GLU A 187 60.30 22.38 31.43
C GLU A 187 60.17 21.89 29.98
N ASP A 188 59.48 20.78 29.70
CA ASP A 188 59.25 20.27 28.34
C ASP A 188 58.40 21.26 27.50
N LYS A 189 57.43 21.94 28.13
CA LYS A 189 56.65 23.00 27.48
C LYS A 189 57.52 24.23 27.18
N GLU A 190 58.35 24.65 28.13
CA GLU A 190 59.26 25.79 27.98
C GLU A 190 60.38 25.50 26.97
N GLU A 191 60.91 24.28 26.92
CA GLU A 191 61.88 23.82 25.92
C GLU A 191 61.25 23.75 24.53
N ALA A 192 60.01 23.27 24.41
CA ALA A 192 59.29 23.27 23.13
C ALA A 192 58.99 24.71 22.64
N GLU A 193 58.62 25.60 23.56
CA GLU A 193 58.46 27.03 23.26
C GLU A 193 59.78 27.71 22.88
N ASN A 194 60.87 27.43 23.59
CA ASN A 194 62.18 27.97 23.24
C ASN A 194 62.69 27.42 21.91
N LYS A 195 62.49 26.12 21.63
CA LYS A 195 62.86 25.52 20.35
C LYS A 195 62.06 26.09 19.18
N THR A 196 60.78 26.42 19.40
CA THR A 196 59.96 27.11 18.38
C THR A 196 60.35 28.58 18.22
N ARG A 197 60.65 29.29 19.31
CA ARG A 197 61.21 30.66 19.25
C ARG A 197 62.56 30.70 18.52
N GLU A 198 63.47 29.77 18.81
CA GLU A 198 64.76 29.65 18.13
C GLU A 198 64.61 29.29 16.65
N ALA A 199 63.65 28.45 16.28
CA ALA A 199 63.37 28.13 14.88
C ALA A 199 62.83 29.36 14.12
N ILE A 200 61.97 30.15 14.76
CA ILE A 200 61.47 31.41 14.20
C ILE A 200 62.61 32.44 14.06
N GLU A 201 63.49 32.55 15.05
CA GLU A 201 64.64 33.46 15.01
C GLU A 201 65.63 33.07 13.90
N LYS A 202 65.93 31.78 13.74
CA LYS A 202 66.77 31.27 12.64
C LYS A 202 66.12 31.48 11.28
N MET A 203 64.81 31.30 11.15
CA MET A 203 64.08 31.59 9.92
C MET A 203 64.14 33.08 9.58
N LEU A 204 64.00 33.96 10.58
CA LEU A 204 64.08 35.41 10.39
C LEU A 204 65.48 35.87 10.00
N MET A 205 66.54 35.29 10.59
CA MET A 205 67.92 35.56 10.18
C MET A 205 68.22 35.03 8.77
N ALA A 206 67.77 33.83 8.42
CA ALA A 206 67.92 33.28 7.07
C ALA A 206 67.13 34.07 6.02
N GLN A 207 65.94 34.58 6.37
CA GLN A 207 65.17 35.47 5.49
C GLN A 207 65.87 36.82 5.31
N ARG A 208 66.59 37.31 6.33
CA ARG A 208 67.37 38.54 6.27
C ARG A 208 68.66 38.36 5.45
N GLU A 209 69.24 37.17 5.46
CA GLU A 209 70.45 36.81 4.69
C GLU A 209 70.13 36.40 3.25
N SER A 210 68.91 35.94 2.96
CA SER A 210 68.41 35.60 1.62
C SER A 210 67.82 36.79 0.84
N SER A 211 67.89 38.01 1.38
CA SER A 211 67.32 39.22 0.76
C SER A 211 68.37 40.10 0.06
N GLU A 212 69.60 39.64 -0.06
CA GLU A 212 70.71 40.30 -0.76
C GLU A 212 71.43 39.30 -1.66
N GLU A 213 70.74 38.68 -2.62
CA GLU A 213 71.33 38.13 -3.86
C GLU A 213 70.23 37.65 -4.84
N ASP A 214 70.18 38.37 -5.97
CA ASP A 214 69.69 38.05 -7.31
C ASP A 214 68.20 38.10 -7.72
N GLU A 215 68.02 39.00 -8.71
CA GLU A 215 66.94 39.26 -9.63
C GLU A 215 66.81 38.11 -10.66
N ASP A 216 65.60 37.65 -10.98
CA ASP A 216 64.99 37.81 -12.31
C ASP A 216 63.87 36.79 -12.61
N ASP A 217 62.86 37.39 -13.23
CA ASP A 217 61.87 36.87 -14.17
C ASP A 217 60.59 36.17 -13.70
N VAL A 218 59.54 36.57 -14.40
CA VAL A 218 58.15 36.71 -13.98
C VAL A 218 57.30 35.82 -14.89
N GLN A 219 56.49 34.93 -14.33
CA GLN A 219 55.04 34.87 -14.59
C GLN A 219 54.37 33.68 -13.87
N PRO A 220 53.43 33.95 -12.94
CA PRO A 220 52.47 32.98 -12.43
C PRO A 220 51.17 33.05 -13.24
N THR A 221 50.75 31.95 -13.85
CA THR A 221 49.37 31.82 -14.36
C THR A 221 48.47 31.25 -13.26
N ALA A 222 47.49 32.09 -12.93
CA ALA A 222 46.43 31.95 -11.95
C ALA A 222 45.86 30.52 -11.80
N SER A 223 45.80 30.05 -10.56
CA SER A 223 44.75 29.12 -10.12
C SER A 223 44.00 29.75 -8.96
N ALA A 224 42.73 29.97 -9.23
CA ALA A 224 41.84 30.87 -8.53
C ALA A 224 41.50 30.45 -7.09
N SER A 225 41.19 31.48 -6.32
CA SER A 225 40.59 31.49 -5.00
C SER A 225 39.33 30.63 -4.86
N LYS A 226 39.21 30.03 -3.66
CA LYS A 226 38.05 29.34 -3.07
C LYS A 226 36.71 30.09 -3.28
N PRO A 227 35.57 29.40 -3.08
CA PRO A 227 35.01 29.51 -1.73
C PRO A 227 34.76 28.15 -1.06
N VAL A 228 34.94 28.20 0.26
CA VAL A 228 34.77 27.15 1.26
C VAL A 228 33.34 26.63 1.23
N GLN A 229 33.15 25.34 0.93
CA GLN A 229 31.92 24.64 1.27
C GLN A 229 31.83 24.53 2.79
N GLN A 230 30.84 25.21 3.39
CA GLN A 230 30.44 24.98 4.76
C GLN A 230 29.98 23.52 4.88
N ARG A 231 30.60 22.79 5.81
CA ARG A 231 30.11 21.48 6.24
C ARG A 231 28.69 21.68 6.81
N ALA A 232 27.70 21.13 6.14
CA ALA A 232 26.37 20.95 6.72
C ALA A 232 26.53 20.02 7.93
N MET A 233 26.23 20.56 9.12
CA MET A 233 26.02 19.78 10.31
C MET A 233 24.76 18.94 10.10
N PHE A 234 24.90 17.63 10.23
CA PHE A 234 23.78 16.72 10.39
C PHE A 234 22.97 17.13 11.62
N GLY A 235 21.69 17.39 11.42
CA GLY A 235 20.73 17.60 12.50
C GLY A 235 19.87 18.82 12.24
N TRP A 236 18.58 18.54 11.99
CA TRP A 236 17.46 19.47 12.01
C TRP A 236 17.08 20.15 10.69
N ASP A 237 16.73 19.37 9.65
CA ASP A 237 15.73 19.74 8.62
C ASP A 237 15.51 18.57 7.64
N ASP A 238 14.78 17.50 8.01
CA ASP A 238 14.20 16.54 7.03
C ASP A 238 13.25 15.51 7.70
N GLU A 239 12.07 15.94 8.18
CA GLU A 239 11.12 14.99 8.81
C GLU A 239 9.67 15.15 8.33
N ASP A 240 9.44 15.65 7.11
CA ASP A 240 8.07 15.85 6.62
C ASP A 240 7.83 15.62 5.11
N ASP A 241 8.64 14.79 4.43
CA ASP A 241 8.41 14.43 3.00
C ASP A 241 8.38 12.91 2.69
N GLU A 242 8.23 12.03 3.68
CA GLU A 242 8.08 10.56 3.46
C GLU A 242 6.61 10.07 3.37
N PHE A 243 5.64 10.97 3.12
CA PHE A 243 4.26 10.59 2.83
C PHE A 243 3.88 10.93 1.39
N MET A 244 4.45 10.23 0.40
CA MET A 244 3.81 9.89 -0.88
C MET A 244 4.82 9.14 -1.78
N SER A 245 4.84 7.81 -1.72
CA SER A 245 5.33 6.98 -2.82
C SER A 245 4.58 5.65 -2.82
N ASP A 246 3.39 5.66 -3.44
CA ASP A 246 2.67 4.45 -3.82
C ASP A 246 3.21 4.04 -5.20
N SER A 247 4.21 3.17 -5.20
CA SER A 247 4.75 2.56 -6.42
C SER A 247 4.17 1.15 -6.53
N GLU A 248 3.31 0.97 -7.53
CA GLU A 248 2.82 -0.32 -8.01
C GLU A 248 4.01 -1.20 -8.40
N GLU A 249 4.22 -2.32 -7.70
CA GLU A 249 5.15 -3.38 -8.11
C GLU A 249 4.34 -4.66 -8.37
N GLU A 250 4.34 -5.06 -9.64
CA GLU A 250 3.87 -6.33 -10.16
C GLU A 250 4.89 -7.43 -9.79
N ASP A 251 4.51 -8.35 -8.89
CA ASP A 251 5.30 -9.56 -8.63
C ASP A 251 4.68 -10.78 -9.34
N GLU A 252 5.35 -11.13 -10.44
CA GLU A 252 5.29 -12.37 -11.19
C GLU A 252 5.84 -13.52 -10.32
N VAL A 253 4.96 -14.37 -9.77
CA VAL A 253 5.38 -15.56 -9.00
C VAL A 253 5.56 -16.75 -9.92
N SER A 254 6.82 -17.03 -10.25
CA SER A 254 7.31 -18.24 -10.90
C SER A 254 6.94 -19.49 -10.08
N GLU A 255 6.33 -20.48 -10.74
CA GLU A 255 6.16 -21.83 -10.24
C GLU A 255 7.53 -22.52 -10.16
N GLU A 256 8.04 -22.82 -8.97
CA GLU A 256 8.83 -24.03 -8.67
C GLU A 256 9.15 -24.16 -7.17
N ASP A 257 8.93 -25.37 -6.66
CA ASP A 257 9.37 -25.97 -5.39
C ASP A 257 8.88 -25.44 -4.03
N ALA A 258 7.79 -26.07 -3.53
CA ALA A 258 7.73 -26.57 -2.16
C ALA A 258 6.55 -27.56 -1.99
N GLN A 259 6.82 -28.86 -2.08
CA GLN A 259 5.92 -29.89 -1.56
C GLN A 259 6.10 -30.02 -0.03
N PRO A 260 5.06 -29.81 0.79
CA PRO A 260 4.96 -30.49 2.07
C PRO A 260 4.12 -31.76 1.89
N VAL A 261 4.81 -32.90 1.98
CA VAL A 261 4.20 -34.21 2.23
C VAL A 261 3.42 -34.14 3.55
N VAL A 262 2.10 -34.31 3.48
CA VAL A 262 1.27 -34.54 4.68
C VAL A 262 0.62 -35.90 4.57
N GLU A 263 1.13 -36.83 5.39
CA GLU A 263 0.58 -38.15 5.61
C GLU A 263 -0.82 -38.08 6.27
N GLY A 264 -1.76 -38.77 5.64
CA GLY A 264 -2.68 -39.73 6.26
C GLY A 264 -3.60 -39.29 7.42
N LYS A 265 -4.92 -39.28 7.15
CA LYS A 265 -5.87 -40.07 7.96
C LYS A 265 -7.16 -40.35 7.17
N GLY A 266 -7.34 -41.62 6.81
CA GLY A 266 -8.57 -42.13 6.21
C GLY A 266 -9.62 -42.56 7.23
N LYS A 267 -10.75 -43.02 6.65
CA LYS A 267 -12.00 -43.60 7.20
C LYS A 267 -13.15 -42.57 7.35
N ALA A 268 -14.36 -42.79 6.84
CA ALA A 268 -15.01 -44.00 6.33
C ALA A 268 -16.04 -43.67 5.21
N ARG A 269 -16.28 -44.65 4.34
CA ARG A 269 -17.40 -44.68 3.39
C ARG A 269 -18.69 -44.97 4.15
N ALA A 270 -19.74 -44.19 3.89
CA ALA A 270 -21.11 -44.57 4.21
C ALA A 270 -21.67 -45.42 3.06
N THR A 271 -22.37 -46.48 3.45
CA THR A 271 -23.09 -47.45 2.62
C THR A 271 -24.34 -46.85 2.00
#